data_AF-G0J1A9-F1
#
_entry.id   AF-G0J1A9-F1
#
_cell.length_a   1.000
_cell.length_b   1.000
_cell.length_c   1.000
_cell.angle_alpha   90.00
_cell.angle_beta   90.00
_cell.angle_gamma   90.00
#
_symmetry.space_group_name_H-M   'P 1'
#
loop_
_entity.id
_entity.type
_entity.pdbx_description
1 polymer ?
#
loop_
_entity_poly.entity_id
_entity_poly.type
_entity_poly.pdbx_seq_one_letter_code
_entity_poly.pdbx_strand_id
1 'polypeptide(L)'
;MKKVVVFKNRWMVLVGMVFLLPVLGGCRDNDEPPVFQAEGYIIGYHPCVGDATVMTSKGEGKGYLVATIGANPDTLMLFGVPTDMFDVPLEWYSSLPEESREMFKMKFSYQISEENIGSRYHCIGYFPGHILRYLDPEYKVLKAEKI
;
A
#
# COMPACT_ATOMS: atom_id res chain seq x y z
N MET A 1 74.44 30.42 31.20
CA MET A 1 73.18 30.18 31.95
C MET A 1 72.07 30.92 31.21
N LYS A 2 70.93 30.38 30.76
CA LYS A 2 70.23 29.09 30.92
C LYS A 2 69.58 28.72 29.57
N LYS A 3 69.52 27.41 29.29
CA LYS A 3 68.74 26.81 28.19
C LYS A 3 67.23 26.97 28.50
N VAL A 4 66.45 27.36 27.51
CA VAL A 4 64.98 27.20 27.51
C VAL A 4 64.64 26.49 26.20
N VAL A 5 64.79 25.18 26.19
CA VAL A 5 63.71 24.18 26.20
C VAL A 5 62.68 24.43 25.10
N VAL A 6 62.91 23.70 24.01
CA VAL A 6 62.01 23.40 22.89
C VAL A 6 60.63 23.01 23.42
N PHE A 7 59.64 23.90 23.26
CA PHE A 7 58.24 23.55 23.48
C PHE A 7 57.69 22.83 22.24
N LYS A 8 57.95 21.53 22.28
CA LYS A 8 57.19 20.41 21.75
C LYS A 8 55.78 20.76 21.25
N ASN A 9 55.61 20.57 19.94
CA ASN A 9 54.44 19.92 19.34
C ASN A 9 53.10 20.66 19.52
N ARG A 10 52.89 21.69 18.69
CA ARG A 10 51.55 22.18 18.33
C ARG A 10 50.81 21.04 17.61
N TRP A 11 50.18 20.20 18.43
CA TRP A 11 49.17 19.23 18.07
C TRP A 11 48.27 19.79 16.97
N MET A 12 48.39 19.22 15.78
CA MET A 12 47.33 18.95 14.81
C MET A 12 46.02 19.73 15.02
N VAL A 13 46.07 21.04 14.77
CA VAL A 13 44.90 21.87 14.43
C VAL A 13 44.32 21.44 13.06
N LEU A 14 44.93 20.45 12.41
CA LEU A 14 44.50 19.80 11.16
C LEU A 14 43.37 18.77 11.31
N VAL A 15 42.86 18.52 12.52
CA VAL A 15 41.63 17.70 12.72
C VAL A 15 40.36 18.58 12.71
N GLY A 16 40.51 19.91 12.69
CA GLY A 16 39.40 20.87 12.85
C GLY A 16 38.76 21.40 11.56
N MET A 17 39.15 20.91 10.38
CA MET A 17 38.66 21.50 9.12
C MET A 17 38.57 20.49 7.96
N VAL A 18 38.25 19.23 8.27
CA VAL A 18 37.87 18.25 7.25
C VAL A 18 36.41 17.90 7.48
N PHE A 19 35.59 18.50 6.63
CA PHE A 19 34.26 18.03 6.26
C PHE A 19 33.18 18.15 7.35
N LEU A 20 32.90 19.40 7.68
CA LEU A 20 31.54 19.94 7.70
C LEU A 20 30.89 19.83 6.29
N LEU A 21 30.84 18.64 5.71
CA LEU A 21 29.74 18.31 4.83
C LEU A 21 28.71 17.65 5.75
N PRO A 22 27.68 18.37 6.23
CA PRO A 22 26.46 17.66 6.52
C PRO A 22 26.15 16.96 5.20
N VAL A 23 26.27 15.64 5.18
CA VAL A 23 25.62 14.84 4.17
C VAL A 23 24.16 15.19 4.36
N LEU A 24 23.73 16.18 3.57
CA LEU A 24 22.39 16.45 3.13
C LEU A 24 21.93 15.18 2.39
N GLY A 25 21.88 14.07 3.11
CA GLY A 25 20.90 13.02 2.88
C GLY A 25 19.61 13.56 3.46
N GLY A 26 19.14 14.68 2.90
CA GLY A 26 17.71 14.90 2.86
C GLY A 26 17.19 13.69 2.12
N CYS A 27 16.70 12.69 2.88
CA CYS A 27 15.60 11.89 2.38
C CYS A 27 14.63 12.94 1.86
N ARG A 28 14.50 13.04 0.53
CA ARG A 28 13.31 13.65 -0.04
C ARG A 28 12.18 12.95 0.70
N ASP A 29 11.41 13.69 1.47
CA ASP A 29 10.04 13.33 1.72
C ASP A 29 9.49 13.02 0.33
N ASN A 30 9.45 11.73 -0.01
CA ASN A 30 8.80 11.30 -1.22
C ASN A 30 7.34 11.62 -0.92
N ASP A 31 6.80 12.62 -1.62
CA ASP A 31 5.38 12.97 -1.63
C ASP A 31 4.49 11.82 -2.14
N GLU A 32 5.01 10.59 -2.21
CA GLU A 32 4.28 9.40 -2.64
C GLU A 32 3.77 8.64 -1.40
N PRO A 33 2.49 8.23 -1.40
CA PRO A 33 1.92 7.46 -0.30
C PRO A 33 2.66 6.13 -0.12
N PRO A 34 2.76 5.62 1.12
CA PRO A 34 3.50 4.41 1.42
C PRO A 34 2.93 3.19 0.68
N VAL A 35 3.83 2.31 0.25
CA VAL A 35 3.50 1.06 -0.44
C VAL A 35 3.53 -0.11 0.55
N PHE A 36 2.42 -0.85 0.61
CA PHE A 36 2.24 -2.02 1.45
C PHE A 36 2.26 -3.29 0.61
N GLN A 37 2.58 -4.43 1.24
CA GLN A 37 2.52 -5.76 0.64
C GLN A 37 1.72 -6.70 1.54
N ALA A 38 0.86 -7.51 0.93
CA ALA A 38 0.05 -8.49 1.65
C ALA A 38 -0.24 -9.71 0.77
N GLU A 39 -0.65 -10.79 1.44
CA GLU A 39 -1.34 -11.91 0.81
C GLU A 39 -2.78 -11.92 1.31
N GLY A 40 -3.70 -12.37 0.46
CA GLY A 40 -5.12 -12.34 0.80
C GLY A 40 -5.98 -13.13 -0.16
N TYR A 41 -7.24 -13.27 0.21
CA TYR A 41 -8.26 -13.91 -0.60
C TYR A 41 -9.27 -12.85 -1.03
N ILE A 42 -9.68 -12.85 -2.29
CA ILE A 42 -10.91 -12.15 -2.67
C ILE A 42 -12.05 -12.81 -1.91
N ILE A 43 -12.91 -12.01 -1.28
CA ILE A 43 -14.08 -12.48 -0.53
C ILE A 43 -15.40 -11.93 -1.09
N GLY A 44 -15.33 -11.12 -2.15
CA GLY A 44 -16.49 -10.60 -2.87
C GLY A 44 -16.14 -9.38 -3.71
N TYR A 45 -17.11 -8.87 -4.46
CA TYR A 45 -16.97 -7.61 -5.19
C TYR A 45 -16.99 -6.40 -4.26
N HIS A 46 -16.35 -5.32 -4.70
CA HIS A 46 -16.41 -4.06 -3.99
C HIS A 46 -17.85 -3.48 -4.04
N PRO A 47 -18.51 -3.17 -2.91
CA PRO A 47 -19.96 -2.93 -2.84
C PRO A 47 -20.45 -1.70 -3.61
N CYS A 48 -19.55 -0.78 -3.95
CA CYS A 48 -19.87 0.40 -4.75
C CYS A 48 -19.69 0.21 -6.26
N VAL A 49 -18.66 -0.52 -6.68
CA VAL A 49 -18.36 -0.69 -8.11
C VAL A 49 -18.86 -2.02 -8.66
N GLY A 50 -19.10 -3.00 -7.79
CA GLY A 50 -19.54 -4.32 -8.20
C GLY A 50 -18.53 -5.00 -9.11
N ASP A 51 -19.03 -5.56 -10.20
CA ASP A 51 -18.24 -6.17 -11.26
C ASP A 51 -17.73 -5.16 -12.31
N ALA A 52 -17.96 -3.86 -12.14
CA ALA A 52 -17.52 -2.86 -13.11
C ALA A 52 -16.00 -2.82 -13.25
N THR A 53 -15.53 -2.53 -14.47
CA THR A 53 -14.13 -2.17 -14.69
C THR A 53 -13.93 -0.71 -14.30
N VAL A 54 -12.88 -0.47 -13.52
CA VAL A 54 -12.54 0.82 -12.93
C VAL A 54 -11.18 1.26 -13.47
N MET A 55 -11.08 2.53 -13.86
CA MET A 55 -9.83 3.15 -14.27
C MET A 55 -9.12 3.75 -13.07
N THR A 56 -7.88 3.34 -12.85
CA THR A 56 -6.97 3.90 -11.83
C THR A 56 -5.75 4.52 -12.51
N SER A 57 -4.94 5.30 -11.78
CA SER A 57 -3.62 5.74 -12.27
C SER A 57 -2.65 4.61 -12.64
N LYS A 58 -2.95 3.35 -12.28
CA LYS A 58 -2.13 2.16 -12.60
C LYS A 58 -2.70 1.33 -13.74
N GLY A 59 -3.84 1.73 -14.31
CA GLY A 59 -4.51 1.05 -15.41
C GLY A 59 -5.94 0.65 -15.07
N GLU A 60 -6.53 -0.14 -15.96
CA GLU A 60 -7.85 -0.72 -15.77
C GLU A 60 -7.80 -1.93 -14.83
N GLY A 61 -8.83 -2.10 -14.00
CA GLY A 61 -8.97 -3.25 -13.12
C GLY A 61 -10.35 -3.35 -12.50
N LYS A 62 -10.58 -4.41 -11.73
CA LYS A 62 -11.81 -4.63 -10.95
C LYS A 62 -11.64 -4.17 -9.51
N GLY A 63 -12.77 -3.92 -8.86
CA GLY A 63 -12.83 -3.65 -7.42
C GLY A 63 -13.26 -4.89 -6.64
N TYR A 64 -12.52 -5.23 -5.58
CA TYR A 64 -12.81 -6.40 -4.74
C TYR A 64 -12.69 -6.09 -3.25
N LEU A 65 -13.43 -6.86 -2.45
CA LEU A 65 -13.13 -7.04 -1.03
C LEU A 65 -12.10 -8.15 -0.87
N VAL A 66 -11.08 -7.89 -0.08
CA VAL A 66 -9.97 -8.83 0.14
C VAL A 66 -9.74 -9.00 1.63
N ALA A 67 -9.80 -10.25 2.10
CA ALA A 67 -9.37 -10.61 3.46
C ALA A 67 -7.87 -10.91 3.44
N THR A 68 -7.07 -10.17 4.23
CA THR A 68 -5.62 -10.37 4.32
C THR A 68 -5.27 -11.53 5.22
N ILE A 69 -4.12 -12.16 4.93
CA ILE A 69 -3.54 -13.27 5.67
C ILE A 69 -2.33 -12.75 6.45
N GLY A 70 -2.25 -13.06 7.74
CA GLY A 70 -1.11 -12.68 8.57
C GLY A 70 -1.44 -12.63 10.05
N ALA A 71 -0.55 -12.02 10.84
CA ALA A 71 -0.71 -11.90 12.29
C ALA A 71 -1.91 -11.02 12.70
N ASN A 72 -2.27 -10.04 11.88
CA ASN A 72 -3.43 -9.17 12.07
C ASN A 72 -4.25 -9.14 10.77
N PRO A 73 -5.16 -10.12 10.57
CA PRO A 73 -6.01 -10.15 9.39
C PRO A 73 -6.97 -8.96 9.39
N ASP A 74 -7.20 -8.40 8.21
CA ASP A 74 -8.09 -7.26 7.98
C ASP A 74 -8.84 -7.44 6.65
N THR A 75 -9.89 -6.66 6.44
CA THR A 75 -10.63 -6.61 5.17
C THR A 75 -10.36 -5.29 4.45
N LEU A 76 -9.76 -5.39 3.27
CA LEU A 76 -9.41 -4.25 2.43
C LEU A 76 -10.38 -4.13 1.25
N MET A 77 -10.78 -2.90 0.96
CA MET A 77 -11.45 -2.55 -0.30
C MET A 77 -10.40 -2.11 -1.31
N LEU A 78 -10.16 -2.95 -2.31
CA LEU A 78 -9.12 -2.74 -3.31
C LEU A 78 -9.73 -2.33 -4.64
N PHE A 79 -9.10 -1.35 -5.30
CA PHE A 79 -9.34 -0.99 -6.69
C PHE A 79 -8.14 -1.38 -7.57
N GLY A 80 -8.41 -1.79 -8.81
CA GLY A 80 -7.36 -2.02 -9.80
C GLY A 80 -6.75 -3.42 -9.77
N VAL A 81 -7.46 -4.42 -9.25
CA VAL A 81 -7.04 -5.83 -9.45
C VAL A 81 -7.17 -6.16 -10.94
N PRO A 82 -6.16 -6.76 -11.59
CA PRO A 82 -6.22 -7.05 -13.03
C PRO A 82 -7.47 -7.85 -13.42
N THR A 83 -8.11 -7.45 -14.52
CA THR A 83 -9.42 -7.95 -14.96
C THR A 83 -9.42 -9.43 -15.37
N ASP A 84 -8.26 -9.95 -15.74
CA ASP A 84 -8.03 -11.32 -16.23
C ASP A 84 -7.46 -12.25 -15.15
N MET A 85 -7.25 -11.77 -13.92
CA MET A 85 -6.63 -12.55 -12.85
C MET A 85 -7.56 -13.63 -12.29
N PHE A 86 -8.85 -13.31 -12.17
CA PHE A 86 -9.85 -14.17 -11.55
C PHE A 86 -11.19 -14.08 -12.28
N ASP A 87 -11.72 -15.25 -12.63
CA ASP A 87 -13.09 -15.40 -13.12
C ASP A 87 -14.05 -15.52 -11.91
N VAL A 88 -14.35 -14.39 -11.28
CA VAL A 88 -15.30 -14.34 -10.15
C VAL A 88 -16.73 -14.38 -10.69
N PRO A 89 -17.58 -15.34 -10.29
CA PRO A 89 -19.01 -15.36 -10.60
C PRO A 89 -19.75 -14.10 -10.12
N LEU A 90 -20.61 -13.54 -10.98
CA LEU A 90 -21.44 -12.37 -10.68
C LEU A 90 -22.40 -12.58 -9.49
N GLU A 91 -22.78 -13.83 -9.21
CA GLU A 91 -23.65 -14.19 -8.10
C GLU A 91 -23.02 -13.87 -6.73
N TRP A 92 -21.72 -13.59 -6.67
CA TRP A 92 -20.95 -13.41 -5.44
C TRP A 92 -20.77 -11.94 -5.05
N TYR A 93 -21.79 -11.13 -5.34
CA TYR A 93 -21.83 -9.70 -5.04
C TYR A 93 -21.74 -9.37 -3.54
N SER A 94 -22.04 -10.33 -2.66
CA SER A 94 -22.20 -10.10 -1.20
C SER A 94 -21.31 -10.96 -0.30
N SER A 95 -20.86 -12.14 -0.72
CA SER A 95 -19.82 -12.89 0.02
C SER A 95 -19.44 -14.18 -0.70
N LEU A 96 -18.16 -14.53 -0.62
CA LEU A 96 -17.62 -15.81 -1.05
C LEU A 96 -17.76 -16.88 0.04
N PRO A 97 -18.25 -18.09 -0.31
CA PRO A 97 -18.14 -19.26 0.55
C PRO A 97 -16.67 -19.51 0.93
N GLU A 98 -16.40 -19.82 2.20
CA GLU A 98 -15.02 -19.96 2.68
C GLU A 98 -14.25 -21.05 1.93
N GLU A 99 -14.94 -22.11 1.53
CA GLU A 99 -14.40 -23.25 0.79
C GLU A 99 -13.83 -22.87 -0.58
N SER A 100 -14.35 -21.81 -1.20
CA SER A 100 -13.93 -21.35 -2.52
C SER A 100 -12.79 -20.34 -2.46
N ARG A 101 -12.44 -19.80 -1.28
CA ARG A 101 -11.49 -18.68 -1.13
C ARG A 101 -10.09 -19.02 -1.63
N GLU A 102 -9.62 -20.24 -1.44
CA GLU A 102 -8.29 -20.66 -1.88
C GLU A 102 -8.07 -20.47 -3.39
N MET A 103 -9.10 -20.58 -4.21
CA MET A 103 -8.99 -20.33 -5.67
C MET A 103 -8.76 -18.86 -6.02
N PHE A 104 -9.04 -17.95 -5.08
CA PHE A 104 -8.93 -16.51 -5.22
C PHE A 104 -7.82 -15.90 -4.36
N LYS A 105 -6.83 -16.72 -4.02
CA LYS A 105 -5.65 -16.28 -3.29
C LYS A 105 -4.72 -15.47 -4.18
N MET A 106 -4.24 -14.35 -3.66
CA MET A 106 -3.26 -13.51 -4.35
C MET A 106 -2.27 -12.88 -3.38
N LYS A 107 -1.09 -12.58 -3.91
CA LYS A 107 -0.11 -11.67 -3.33
C LYS A 107 -0.23 -10.33 -4.03
N PHE A 108 -0.24 -9.24 -3.29
CA PHE A 108 -0.43 -7.93 -3.88
C PHE A 108 0.34 -6.85 -3.15
N SER A 109 0.69 -5.80 -3.89
CA SER A 109 1.19 -4.54 -3.36
C SER A 109 0.17 -3.44 -3.61
N TYR A 110 -0.07 -2.61 -2.61
CA TYR A 110 -1.14 -1.61 -2.62
C TYR A 110 -0.71 -0.34 -1.88
N GLN A 111 -1.40 0.76 -2.17
CA GLN A 111 -1.22 2.04 -1.48
C GLN A 111 -2.57 2.73 -1.31
N ILE A 112 -2.63 3.72 -0.42
CA ILE A 112 -3.81 4.58 -0.31
C ILE A 112 -4.00 5.33 -1.64
N SER A 113 -5.26 5.41 -2.08
CA SER A 113 -5.70 6.08 -3.28
C SER A 113 -6.14 7.50 -2.94
N GLU A 114 -5.55 8.49 -3.63
CA GLU A 114 -5.95 9.90 -3.56
C GLU A 114 -6.96 10.25 -4.68
N GLU A 115 -7.42 9.27 -5.45
CA GLU A 115 -8.20 9.47 -6.68
C GLU A 115 -9.71 9.57 -6.44
N ASN A 116 -10.15 9.32 -5.19
CA ASN A 116 -11.55 9.31 -4.74
C ASN A 116 -12.46 8.52 -5.70
N ILE A 117 -12.06 7.29 -5.98
CA ILE A 117 -12.65 6.39 -6.96
C ILE A 117 -14.06 5.98 -6.53
N GLY A 118 -14.23 5.64 -5.25
CA GLY A 118 -15.48 5.18 -4.66
C GLY A 118 -16.59 6.23 -4.75
N SER A 119 -16.28 7.52 -4.65
CA SER A 119 -17.29 8.60 -4.79
C SER A 119 -17.98 8.67 -6.16
N ARG A 120 -17.37 8.06 -7.19
CA ARG A 120 -17.93 8.04 -8.56
C ARG A 120 -19.06 7.02 -8.71
N TYR A 121 -19.28 6.16 -7.71
CA TYR A 121 -20.21 5.05 -7.79
C TYR A 121 -21.18 5.04 -6.61
N HIS A 122 -22.41 4.59 -6.86
CA HIS A 122 -23.41 4.42 -5.82
C HIS A 122 -23.19 3.12 -5.03
N CYS A 123 -22.79 3.26 -3.77
CA CYS A 123 -22.64 2.13 -2.86
C CYS A 123 -23.99 1.50 -2.49
N ILE A 124 -24.15 0.21 -2.76
CA ILE A 124 -25.31 -0.54 -2.28
C ILE A 124 -25.08 -0.86 -0.81
N GLY A 125 -25.68 -0.05 0.07
CA GLY A 125 -25.46 -0.08 1.52
C GLY A 125 -26.06 -1.27 2.28
N TYR A 126 -26.35 -2.40 1.62
CA TYR A 126 -26.96 -3.56 2.26
C TYR A 126 -25.91 -4.59 2.70
N PHE A 127 -24.97 -4.17 3.55
CA PHE A 127 -24.27 -5.08 4.45
C PHE A 127 -24.58 -4.66 5.89
N PRO A 128 -24.76 -5.63 6.80
CA PRO A 128 -25.09 -5.33 8.19
C PRO A 128 -23.92 -4.63 8.88
N GLY A 129 -24.01 -3.30 9.00
CA GLY A 129 -23.15 -2.45 9.82
C GLY A 129 -21.72 -2.28 9.31
N HIS A 130 -21.32 -1.03 9.03
CA HIS A 130 -19.92 -0.58 8.94
C HIS A 130 -19.20 -0.55 7.58
N ILE A 131 -19.85 -0.70 6.41
CA ILE A 131 -19.19 -0.49 5.09
C ILE A 131 -18.47 0.87 5.01
N LEU A 132 -19.07 1.94 5.54
CA LEU A 132 -18.54 3.30 5.43
C LEU A 132 -17.12 3.45 6.01
N ARG A 133 -16.74 2.63 7.00
CA ARG A 133 -15.39 2.67 7.60
C ARG A 133 -14.32 2.03 6.72
N TYR A 134 -14.71 1.20 5.76
CA TYR A 134 -13.79 0.52 4.84
C TYR A 134 -13.73 1.19 3.46
N LEU A 135 -14.65 2.11 3.18
CA LEU A 135 -14.60 2.96 1.98
C LEU A 135 -13.55 4.07 2.09
N ASP A 136 -13.13 4.39 3.31
CA ASP A 136 -12.09 5.39 3.58
C ASP A 136 -11.15 4.84 4.65
N PRO A 137 -9.86 4.61 4.35
CA PRO A 137 -9.17 4.95 3.10
C PRO A 137 -9.47 4.00 1.93
N GLU A 138 -9.51 4.56 0.72
CA GLU A 138 -9.53 3.78 -0.51
C GLU A 138 -8.12 3.23 -0.80
N TYR A 139 -8.02 2.00 -1.28
CA TYR A 139 -6.74 1.40 -1.66
C TYR A 139 -6.69 1.06 -3.14
N LYS A 140 -5.58 1.38 -3.79
CA LYS A 140 -5.30 0.96 -5.16
C LYS A 140 -4.19 -0.07 -5.22
N VAL A 141 -4.39 -1.07 -6.06
CA VAL A 141 -3.41 -2.13 -6.33
C VAL A 141 -2.37 -1.59 -7.30
N LEU A 142 -1.10 -1.80 -6.94
CA LEU A 142 0.05 -1.49 -7.80
C LEU A 142 0.49 -2.69 -8.61
N LYS A 143 0.39 -3.87 -8.00
CA LYS A 143 0.73 -5.17 -8.58
C LYS A 143 -0.01 -6.24 -7.81
N ALA A 144 -0.51 -7.24 -8.51
CA ALA A 144 -1.08 -8.45 -7.91
C ALA A 144 -0.63 -9.67 -8.70
N GLU A 145 -0.48 -10.79 -8.02
CA GLU A 145 -0.09 -12.09 -8.57
C GLU A 145 -0.94 -13.18 -7.90
N LYS A 146 -1.53 -14.07 -8.70
CA LYS A 146 -2.25 -15.24 -8.21
C LYS A 146 -1.27 -16.24 -7.60
N ILE A 147 -1.64 -16.87 -6.49
CA ILE A 147 -0.83 -17.89 -5.79
C ILE A 147 -1.59 -19.21 -5.71
#